data_AF-A0A1W1UTW9-F1
#
_entry.id   AF-A0A1W1UTW9-F1
#
_cell.length_a   1.000
_cell.length_b   1.000
_cell.length_c   1.000
_cell.angle_alpha   90.00
_cell.angle_beta   90.00
_cell.angle_gamma   90.00
#
_symmetry.space_group_name_H-M   'P 1'
#
loop_
_entity.id
_entity.type
_entity.pdbx_description
1 polymer ?
#
loop_
_entity_poly.entity_id
_entity_poly.type
_entity_poly.pdbx_seq_one_letter_code
_entity_poly.pdbx_strand_id
1 'polypeptide(L)'
;MIPDIERPFFATAISGIQQVVSEAGYRVMICQSKESYEVEVTNVQALIASRVDGLLICHSRETRNFDHVKPLACRGIPIVHFDRVSNEVDSAKVILDDWNGAFTVTEHLIEQGARCIAILAGPESLLISRNRLAGYQHALKRNQLPLRPEHEIHIEFQPAEAVAALNAWLALPEPPDAIFAINYINAFDLLVALKKRGLRVPGDMAVVEFGDEFMAPMIEPGLTTVDLHPYRIGQQAARLFLEQMRQKEDLQPRTFVISGDLVIRQSSLKGKGGFFKLEI
;
A
#
# COMPACT_ATOMS: atom_id res chain seq x y z
N MET A 1 12.60 10.84 4.81
CA MET A 1 13.20 9.55 4.41
C MET A 1 12.11 8.71 3.79
N ILE A 2 12.33 8.16 2.61
CA ILE A 2 11.39 7.30 1.89
C ILE A 2 12.09 6.03 1.38
N PRO A 3 11.34 4.96 1.07
CA PRO A 3 11.91 3.79 0.42
C PRO A 3 12.43 4.06 -0.98
N ASP A 4 11.59 4.59 -1.89
CA ASP A 4 11.94 4.69 -3.30
C ASP A 4 11.19 5.82 -4.02
N ILE A 5 11.91 6.81 -4.55
CA ILE A 5 11.29 7.96 -5.23
C ILE A 5 10.69 7.59 -6.59
N GLU A 6 11.10 6.47 -7.17
CA GLU A 6 10.60 6.01 -8.46
C GLU A 6 9.15 5.49 -8.37
N ARG A 7 8.66 5.22 -7.17
CA ARG A 7 7.24 4.86 -6.96
C ARG A 7 6.37 6.13 -6.88
N PRO A 8 5.36 6.30 -7.76
CA PRO A 8 4.51 7.50 -7.82
C PRO A 8 3.89 7.92 -6.49
N PHE A 9 3.53 6.92 -5.65
CA PHE A 9 3.05 7.14 -4.29
C PHE A 9 3.96 8.08 -3.47
N PHE A 10 5.27 7.81 -3.43
CA PHE A 10 6.20 8.57 -2.60
C PHE A 10 6.48 9.96 -3.17
N ALA A 11 6.60 10.09 -4.50
CA ALA A 11 6.75 11.38 -5.16
C ALA A 11 5.53 12.31 -4.90
N THR A 12 4.33 11.75 -4.97
CA THR A 12 3.07 12.48 -4.71
C THR A 12 2.95 12.87 -3.24
N ALA A 13 3.31 11.97 -2.30
CA ALA A 13 3.36 12.29 -0.88
C ALA A 13 4.37 13.40 -0.57
N ILE A 14 5.57 13.37 -1.18
CA ILE A 14 6.57 14.43 -1.03
C ILE A 14 6.02 15.78 -1.52
N SER A 15 5.27 15.81 -2.63
CA SER A 15 4.64 17.05 -3.11
C SER A 15 3.64 17.62 -2.11
N GLY A 16 2.83 16.76 -1.47
CA GLY A 16 1.91 17.17 -0.40
C GLY A 16 2.64 17.67 0.85
N ILE A 17 3.75 17.02 1.24
CA ILE A 17 4.63 17.48 2.32
C ILE A 17 5.18 18.87 1.99
N GLN A 18 5.80 19.02 0.82
CA GLN A 18 6.46 20.25 0.40
C GLN A 18 5.48 21.43 0.39
N GLN A 19 4.25 21.22 -0.10
CA GLN A 19 3.23 22.26 -0.11
C GLN A 19 2.99 22.83 1.31
N VAL A 20 2.79 21.96 2.30
CA VAL A 20 2.46 22.36 3.67
C VAL A 20 3.66 23.00 4.38
N VAL A 21 4.85 22.41 4.28
CA VAL A 21 6.01 22.87 5.07
C VAL A 21 6.65 24.14 4.48
N SER A 22 6.52 24.38 3.16
CA SER A 22 7.06 25.58 2.51
C SER A 22 6.41 26.86 3.02
N GLU A 23 5.09 26.83 3.21
CA GLU A 23 4.32 27.96 3.75
C GLU A 23 4.76 28.32 5.18
N ALA A 24 5.29 27.34 5.92
CA ALA A 24 5.83 27.52 7.27
C ALA A 24 7.33 27.84 7.30
N GLY A 25 7.98 28.08 6.15
CA GLY A 25 9.40 28.44 6.05
C GLY A 25 10.39 27.27 6.16
N TYR A 26 9.91 26.03 6.18
CA TYR A 26 10.76 24.84 6.22
C TYR A 26 11.18 24.38 4.82
N ARG A 27 12.29 23.64 4.75
CA ARG A 27 12.80 23.00 3.54
C ARG A 27 12.83 21.49 3.73
N VAL A 28 12.55 20.73 2.66
CA VAL A 28 12.55 19.27 2.71
C VAL A 28 13.89 18.74 2.20
N MET A 29 14.52 17.87 3.00
CA MET A 29 15.66 17.05 2.57
C MET A 29 15.18 15.62 2.35
N ILE A 30 15.50 15.04 1.19
CA ILE A 30 15.02 13.72 0.77
C ILE A 30 16.19 12.75 0.74
N CYS A 31 16.04 11.61 1.43
CA CYS A 31 16.94 10.46 1.37
C CYS A 31 16.12 9.21 1.04
N GLN A 32 16.68 8.31 0.24
CA GLN A 32 16.05 7.08 -0.22
C GLN A 32 16.77 5.86 0.34
N SER A 33 16.04 4.92 0.96
CA SER A 33 16.63 3.67 1.44
C SER A 33 16.75 2.58 0.37
N LYS A 34 16.06 2.73 -0.76
CA LYS A 34 15.93 1.71 -1.82
C LYS A 34 15.52 0.35 -1.25
N GLU A 35 14.61 0.38 -0.27
CA GLU A 35 14.11 -0.80 0.45
C GLU A 35 15.20 -1.57 1.24
N SER A 36 16.37 -0.97 1.51
CA SER A 36 17.44 -1.55 2.36
C SER A 36 17.42 -0.99 3.78
N TYR A 37 17.55 -1.87 4.77
CA TYR A 37 17.65 -1.47 6.18
C TYR A 37 18.95 -0.71 6.48
N GLU A 38 20.09 -1.16 5.96
CA GLU A 38 21.40 -0.56 6.19
C GLU A 38 21.47 0.86 5.60
N VAL A 39 20.91 1.04 4.40
CA VAL A 39 20.82 2.35 3.75
C VAL A 39 19.86 3.27 4.51
N GLU A 40 18.75 2.74 5.04
CA GLU A 40 17.86 3.50 5.93
C GLU A 40 18.58 4.01 7.18
N VAL A 41 19.31 3.15 7.89
CA VAL A 41 20.06 3.51 9.10
C VAL A 41 21.07 4.62 8.81
N THR A 42 21.87 4.46 7.76
CA THR A 42 22.91 5.44 7.39
C THR A 42 22.30 6.77 6.93
N ASN A 43 21.18 6.75 6.21
CA ASN A 43 20.44 7.96 5.84
C ASN A 43 19.89 8.71 7.06
N VAL A 44 19.31 7.99 8.03
CA VAL A 44 18.82 8.61 9.26
C VAL A 44 19.97 9.25 10.04
N GLN A 45 21.10 8.56 10.17
CA GLN A 45 22.31 9.13 10.79
C GLN A 45 22.80 10.39 10.07
N ALA A 46 22.84 10.38 8.74
CA ALA A 46 23.24 11.53 7.94
C ALA A 46 22.30 12.74 8.14
N LEU A 47 20.98 12.52 8.12
CA LEU A 47 19.98 13.57 8.35
C LEU A 47 20.16 14.21 9.74
N ILE A 48 20.38 13.40 10.78
CA ILE A 48 20.63 13.90 12.13
C ILE A 48 21.96 14.66 12.21
N ALA A 49 23.03 14.17 11.55
CA ALA A 49 24.31 14.87 11.48
C ALA A 49 24.18 16.22 10.75
N SER A 50 23.28 16.32 9.77
CA SER A 50 22.92 17.57 9.08
C SER A 50 22.03 18.50 9.92
N ARG A 51 21.70 18.16 11.18
CA ARG A 51 20.90 18.96 12.10
C ARG A 51 19.53 19.35 11.55
N VAL A 52 18.84 18.42 10.90
CA VAL A 52 17.43 18.61 10.52
C VAL A 52 16.57 18.87 11.76
N ASP A 53 15.53 19.68 11.62
CA ASP A 53 14.60 20.02 12.72
C ASP A 53 13.72 18.83 13.14
N GLY A 54 13.59 17.81 12.28
CA GLY A 54 12.99 16.53 12.60
C GLY A 54 12.84 15.65 11.36
N LEU A 55 12.11 14.55 11.50
CA LEU A 55 12.04 13.48 10.50
C LEU A 55 10.60 13.13 10.13
N LEU A 56 10.32 13.16 8.82
CA LEU A 56 9.21 12.43 8.23
C LEU A 56 9.77 11.12 7.66
N ILE A 57 9.27 9.98 8.11
CA ILE A 57 9.88 8.68 7.84
C ILE A 57 8.86 7.62 7.39
N CYS A 58 9.11 6.98 6.25
CA CYS A 58 8.44 5.75 5.83
C CYS A 58 9.51 4.66 5.69
N HIS A 59 9.34 3.56 6.43
CA HIS A 59 10.36 2.52 6.54
C HIS A 59 10.49 1.64 5.29
N SER A 60 11.71 1.17 5.07
CA SER A 60 12.08 0.12 4.14
C SER A 60 11.31 -1.18 4.41
N ARG A 61 11.12 -1.96 3.35
CA ARG A 61 10.57 -3.33 3.40
C ARG A 61 11.45 -4.26 4.23
N GLU A 62 12.75 -4.03 4.31
CA GLU A 62 13.70 -4.84 5.08
C GLU A 62 13.77 -4.46 6.56
N THR A 63 13.22 -3.30 6.95
CA THR A 63 13.26 -2.85 8.35
C THR A 63 12.47 -3.80 9.25
N ARG A 64 13.19 -4.45 10.17
CA ARG A 64 12.63 -5.28 11.26
C ARG A 64 12.94 -4.73 12.65
N ASN A 65 13.89 -3.80 12.72
CA ASN A 65 14.37 -3.17 13.93
C ASN A 65 14.33 -1.65 13.77
N PHE A 66 14.02 -0.91 14.84
CA PHE A 66 13.86 0.54 14.83
C PHE A 66 14.86 1.27 15.73
N ASP A 67 15.96 0.61 16.12
CA ASP A 67 16.98 1.17 17.01
C ASP A 67 17.70 2.40 16.43
N HIS A 68 17.62 2.64 15.13
CA HIS A 68 18.15 3.84 14.50
C HIS A 68 17.20 5.06 14.66
N VAL A 69 15.95 4.85 15.09
CA VAL A 69 14.94 5.91 15.30
C VAL A 69 14.56 6.06 16.76
N LYS A 70 14.43 4.97 17.53
CA LYS A 70 14.02 4.99 18.95
C LYS A 70 14.80 6.02 19.78
N PRO A 71 16.15 6.09 19.73
CA PRO A 71 16.90 7.05 20.54
C PRO A 71 16.65 8.51 20.15
N LEU A 72 16.27 8.76 18.90
CA LEU A 72 15.97 10.10 18.41
C LEU A 72 14.65 10.61 19.00
N ALA A 73 13.63 9.75 19.01
CA ALA A 73 12.35 10.04 19.66
C ALA A 73 12.54 10.31 21.17
N CYS A 74 13.32 9.47 21.87
CA CYS A 74 13.61 9.67 23.29
C CYS A 74 14.36 10.99 23.60
N ARG A 75 15.08 11.54 22.62
CA ARG A 75 15.77 12.84 22.74
C ARG A 75 14.88 14.03 22.37
N GLY A 76 13.59 13.80 22.11
CA GLY A 76 12.63 14.84 21.74
C GLY A 76 12.79 15.36 20.31
N ILE A 77 13.45 14.61 19.43
CA ILE A 77 13.51 14.96 18.00
C ILE A 77 12.13 14.67 17.41
N PRO A 78 11.45 15.67 16.79
CA PRO A 78 10.15 15.47 16.17
C PRO A 78 10.21 14.43 15.06
N ILE A 79 9.38 13.39 15.19
CA ILE A 79 9.31 12.28 14.25
C ILE A 79 7.84 12.01 13.93
N VAL A 80 7.54 11.94 12.63
CA VAL A 80 6.25 11.49 12.11
C VAL A 80 6.49 10.35 11.16
N HIS A 81 5.93 9.18 11.49
CA HIS A 81 5.91 8.06 10.57
C HIS A 81 4.74 8.18 9.60
N PHE A 82 4.91 7.72 8.37
CA PHE A 82 3.79 7.64 7.42
C PHE A 82 3.89 6.38 6.55
N ASP A 83 2.74 5.87 6.09
CA ASP A 83 2.61 4.65 5.29
C ASP A 83 3.15 3.39 6.00
N ARG A 84 4.47 3.17 6.02
CA ARG A 84 5.10 2.08 6.78
C ARG A 84 5.71 2.62 8.08
N VAL A 85 5.09 2.24 9.20
CA VAL A 85 5.34 2.83 10.52
C VAL A 85 5.93 1.83 11.51
N SER A 86 6.56 2.34 12.56
CA SER A 86 6.96 1.54 13.72
C SER A 86 5.90 1.60 14.83
N ASN A 87 5.54 0.45 15.40
CA ASN A 87 4.73 0.40 16.63
C ASN A 87 5.57 0.49 17.91
N GLU A 88 6.89 0.41 17.79
CA GLU A 88 7.83 0.45 18.91
C GLU A 88 8.35 1.86 19.21
N VAL A 89 8.11 2.82 18.30
CA VAL A 89 8.51 4.22 18.46
C VAL A 89 7.28 5.05 18.79
N ASP A 90 7.28 5.67 19.97
CA ASP A 90 6.24 6.62 20.37
C ASP A 90 6.39 7.92 19.58
N SER A 91 5.56 8.07 18.54
CA SER A 91 5.68 9.10 17.52
C SER A 91 4.36 9.26 16.77
N ALA A 92 4.14 10.43 16.19
CA ALA A 92 2.94 10.65 15.41
C ALA A 92 2.97 9.79 14.14
N LYS A 93 1.81 9.35 13.67
CA LYS A 93 1.68 8.41 12.55
C LYS A 93 0.60 8.87 11.59
N VAL A 94 0.83 8.72 10.29
CA VAL A 94 -0.21 8.83 9.27
C VAL A 94 -0.26 7.50 8.51
N ILE A 95 -1.30 6.71 8.77
CA ILE A 95 -1.45 5.37 8.19
C ILE A 95 -2.69 5.29 7.32
N LEU A 96 -2.69 4.30 6.43
CA LEU A 96 -3.88 3.91 5.69
C LEU A 96 -4.74 2.95 6.51
N ASP A 97 -6.05 2.99 6.28
CA ASP A 97 -6.95 1.92 6.72
C ASP A 97 -6.84 0.70 5.80
N ASP A 98 -5.70 0.03 5.88
CA ASP A 98 -5.36 -1.14 5.06
C ASP A 98 -6.38 -2.28 5.22
N TRP A 99 -6.87 -2.49 6.45
CA TRP A 99 -7.83 -3.56 6.75
C TRP A 99 -9.17 -3.27 6.07
N ASN A 100 -9.74 -2.07 6.29
CA ASN A 100 -11.04 -1.75 5.73
C ASN A 100 -10.98 -1.63 4.20
N GLY A 101 -9.87 -1.10 3.66
CA GLY A 101 -9.67 -1.05 2.21
C GLY A 101 -9.64 -2.44 1.59
N ALA A 102 -8.87 -3.38 2.16
CA ALA A 102 -8.78 -4.74 1.65
C ALA A 102 -10.09 -5.53 1.82
N PHE A 103 -10.79 -5.30 2.93
CA PHE A 103 -12.14 -5.81 3.14
C PHE A 103 -13.07 -5.33 2.02
N THR A 104 -13.11 -4.02 1.76
CA THR A 104 -13.96 -3.39 0.73
C THR A 104 -13.65 -3.92 -0.69
N VAL A 105 -12.37 -4.06 -1.04
CA VAL A 105 -11.94 -4.64 -2.33
C VAL A 105 -12.43 -6.07 -2.49
N THR A 106 -12.34 -6.87 -1.43
CA THR A 106 -12.74 -8.27 -1.46
C THR A 106 -14.26 -8.41 -1.52
N GLU A 107 -15.01 -7.60 -0.75
CA GLU A 107 -16.48 -7.53 -0.86
C GLU A 107 -16.90 -7.21 -2.30
N HIS A 108 -16.25 -6.23 -2.94
CA HIS A 108 -16.53 -5.88 -4.34
C HIS A 108 -16.37 -7.09 -5.27
N LEU A 109 -15.28 -7.84 -5.18
CA LEU A 109 -15.10 -9.06 -5.99
C LEU A 109 -16.23 -10.07 -5.76
N ILE A 110 -16.64 -10.28 -4.51
CA ILE A 110 -17.75 -11.20 -4.15
C ILE A 110 -19.07 -10.69 -4.74
N GLU A 111 -19.32 -9.38 -4.69
CA GLU A 111 -20.50 -8.72 -5.26
C GLU A 111 -20.54 -8.82 -6.79
N GLN A 112 -19.39 -8.82 -7.45
CA GLN A 112 -19.24 -9.11 -8.89
C GLN A 112 -19.39 -10.61 -9.21
N GLY A 113 -19.62 -11.46 -8.20
CA GLY A 113 -19.89 -12.88 -8.38
C GLY A 113 -18.67 -13.78 -8.29
N ALA A 114 -17.51 -13.24 -7.90
CA ALA A 114 -16.36 -14.09 -7.59
C ALA A 114 -16.66 -15.00 -6.40
N ARG A 115 -16.12 -16.23 -6.44
CA ARG A 115 -16.36 -17.26 -5.41
C ARG A 115 -15.08 -17.92 -4.93
N CYS A 116 -14.08 -17.99 -5.80
CA CYS A 116 -12.74 -18.48 -5.50
C CYS A 116 -11.76 -17.33 -5.68
N ILE A 117 -11.57 -16.54 -4.64
CA ILE A 117 -10.68 -15.39 -4.66
C ILE A 117 -9.31 -15.85 -4.14
N ALA A 118 -8.25 -15.51 -4.86
CA ALA A 118 -6.88 -15.65 -4.39
C ALA A 118 -6.31 -14.28 -4.02
N ILE A 119 -5.35 -14.27 -3.10
CA ILE A 119 -4.61 -13.07 -2.70
C ILE A 119 -3.12 -13.25 -2.97
N LEU A 120 -2.55 -12.32 -3.73
CA LEU A 120 -1.11 -12.15 -3.83
C LEU A 120 -0.67 -11.20 -2.72
N ALA A 121 -0.34 -11.78 -1.57
CA ALA A 121 0.10 -11.05 -0.39
C ALA A 121 1.58 -10.67 -0.50
N GLY A 122 1.96 -9.66 0.26
CA GLY A 122 3.35 -9.22 0.40
C GLY A 122 4.08 -9.93 1.54
N PRO A 123 5.27 -9.43 1.92
CA PRO A 123 6.04 -10.00 3.02
C PRO A 123 5.25 -9.94 4.33
N GLU A 124 5.21 -11.05 5.06
CA GLU A 124 4.49 -11.17 6.35
C GLU A 124 5.00 -10.22 7.43
N SER A 125 6.25 -9.84 7.30
CA SER A 125 6.91 -8.90 8.20
C SER A 125 6.34 -7.47 8.13
N LEU A 126 5.64 -7.11 7.05
CA LEU A 126 5.06 -5.79 6.91
C LEU A 126 3.67 -5.71 7.54
N LEU A 127 3.44 -4.64 8.31
CA LEU A 127 2.13 -4.34 8.88
C LEU A 127 1.05 -4.18 7.80
N ILE A 128 1.36 -3.47 6.71
CA ILE A 128 0.43 -3.27 5.60
C ILE A 128 -0.01 -4.61 4.98
N SER A 129 0.91 -5.56 4.80
CA SER A 129 0.61 -6.88 4.24
C SER A 129 -0.32 -7.67 5.15
N ARG A 130 -0.04 -7.69 6.46
CA ARG A 130 -0.86 -8.38 7.45
C ARG A 130 -2.26 -7.77 7.56
N ASN A 131 -2.36 -6.45 7.59
CA ASN A 131 -3.64 -5.76 7.70
C ASN A 131 -4.52 -6.01 6.46
N ARG A 132 -3.93 -5.93 5.25
CA ARG A 132 -4.66 -6.20 4.00
C ARG A 132 -5.09 -7.67 3.90
N LEU A 133 -4.20 -8.61 4.24
CA LEU A 133 -4.55 -10.03 4.30
C LEU A 133 -5.69 -10.30 5.29
N ALA A 134 -5.65 -9.69 6.48
CA ALA A 134 -6.70 -9.82 7.47
C ALA A 134 -8.05 -9.23 6.99
N GLY A 135 -8.05 -8.14 6.22
CA GLY A 135 -9.26 -7.57 5.62
C GLY A 135 -9.89 -8.51 4.60
N TYR A 136 -9.06 -9.06 3.71
CA TYR A 136 -9.46 -10.09 2.74
C TYR A 136 -10.04 -11.34 3.42
N GLN A 137 -9.34 -11.89 4.41
CA GLN A 137 -9.80 -13.09 5.13
C GLN A 137 -11.13 -12.86 5.83
N HIS A 138 -11.33 -11.65 6.38
CA HIS A 138 -12.57 -11.28 7.04
C HIS A 138 -13.75 -11.17 6.06
N ALA A 139 -13.54 -10.59 4.87
CA ALA A 139 -14.56 -10.51 3.82
C ALA A 139 -15.03 -11.90 3.35
N LEU A 140 -14.09 -12.82 3.11
CA LEU A 140 -14.43 -14.21 2.78
C LEU A 140 -15.23 -14.88 3.90
N LYS A 141 -14.78 -14.76 5.15
CA LYS A 141 -15.47 -15.33 6.31
C LYS A 141 -16.88 -14.77 6.48
N ARG A 142 -17.05 -13.46 6.33
CA ARG A 142 -18.36 -12.77 6.41
C ARG A 142 -19.35 -13.31 5.38
N ASN A 143 -18.87 -13.62 4.18
CA ASN A 143 -19.67 -14.15 3.08
C ASN A 143 -19.70 -15.69 3.03
N GLN A 144 -19.21 -16.37 4.08
CA GLN A 144 -19.20 -17.83 4.19
C GLN A 144 -18.44 -18.52 3.04
N LEU A 145 -17.43 -17.84 2.48
CA LEU A 145 -16.51 -18.39 1.50
C LEU A 145 -15.31 -19.04 2.21
N PRO A 146 -14.80 -20.17 1.70
CA PRO A 146 -13.70 -20.89 2.35
C PRO A 146 -12.38 -20.13 2.23
N LEU A 147 -11.63 -20.09 3.34
CA LEU A 147 -10.21 -19.73 3.31
C LEU A 147 -9.41 -20.95 2.88
N ARG A 148 -8.70 -20.83 1.76
CA ARG A 148 -7.90 -21.90 1.17
C ARG A 148 -6.43 -21.50 1.24
N PRO A 149 -5.56 -22.21 1.97
CA PRO A 149 -4.14 -21.87 2.06
C PRO A 149 -3.45 -21.76 0.69
N GLU A 150 -3.86 -22.58 -0.28
CA GLU A 150 -3.34 -22.56 -1.65
C GLU A 150 -3.69 -21.28 -2.44
N HIS A 151 -4.66 -20.50 -1.97
CA HIS A 151 -5.05 -19.22 -2.56
C HIS A 151 -4.34 -18.02 -1.91
N GLU A 152 -3.62 -18.22 -0.81
CA GLU A 152 -2.88 -17.17 -0.10
C GLU A 152 -1.38 -17.35 -0.35
N ILE A 153 -0.83 -16.61 -1.31
CA ILE A 153 0.60 -16.67 -1.64
C ILE A 153 1.29 -15.38 -1.21
N HIS A 154 2.32 -15.51 -0.38
CA HIS A 154 3.21 -14.43 0.04
C HIS A 154 4.41 -14.29 -0.90
N ILE A 155 4.71 -13.05 -1.31
CA ILE A 155 5.86 -12.72 -2.17
C ILE A 155 6.64 -11.51 -1.64
N GLU A 156 7.90 -11.37 -2.08
CA GLU A 156 8.79 -10.24 -1.79
C GLU A 156 8.67 -9.10 -2.83
N PHE A 157 7.46 -8.95 -3.37
CA PHE A 157 7.07 -8.02 -4.44
C PHE A 157 7.89 -8.16 -5.74
N GLN A 158 8.48 -9.32 -5.98
CA GLN A 158 9.25 -9.59 -7.20
C GLN A 158 8.34 -10.02 -8.36
N PRO A 159 8.53 -9.49 -9.59
CA PRO A 159 7.72 -9.87 -10.75
C PRO A 159 7.69 -11.36 -11.05
N ALA A 160 8.85 -12.03 -10.91
CA ALA A 160 8.96 -13.46 -11.17
C ALA A 160 8.09 -14.30 -10.21
N GLU A 161 7.96 -13.85 -8.95
CA GLU A 161 7.17 -14.52 -7.93
C GLU A 161 5.67 -14.36 -8.18
N ALA A 162 5.23 -13.20 -8.67
CA ALA A 162 3.83 -12.98 -9.10
C ALA A 162 3.43 -13.93 -10.24
N VAL A 163 4.31 -14.12 -11.23
CA VAL A 163 4.08 -15.07 -12.33
C VAL A 163 4.10 -16.53 -11.83
N ALA A 164 4.98 -16.86 -10.89
CA ALA A 164 5.02 -18.18 -10.27
C ALA A 164 3.74 -18.48 -9.48
N ALA A 165 3.24 -17.51 -8.72
CA ALA A 165 1.97 -17.60 -8.00
C ALA A 165 0.80 -17.86 -8.96
N LEU A 166 0.72 -17.10 -10.06
CA LEU A 166 -0.30 -17.34 -11.09
C LEU A 166 -0.22 -18.76 -11.67
N ASN A 167 0.98 -19.27 -11.95
CA ASN A 167 1.13 -20.63 -12.44
C ASN A 167 0.66 -21.68 -11.42
N ALA A 168 0.98 -21.48 -10.14
CA ALA A 168 0.54 -22.37 -9.07
C ALA A 168 -0.99 -22.40 -8.97
N TRP A 169 -1.64 -21.23 -9.02
CA TRP A 169 -3.10 -21.12 -8.99
C TRP A 169 -3.78 -21.74 -10.21
N LEU A 170 -3.25 -21.54 -11.41
CA LEU A 170 -3.82 -22.13 -12.63
C LEU A 170 -3.66 -23.67 -12.69
N ALA A 171 -2.74 -24.24 -11.91
CA ALA A 171 -2.52 -25.68 -11.81
C ALA A 171 -3.43 -26.36 -10.76
N LEU A 172 -4.19 -25.59 -9.97
CA LEU A 172 -5.12 -26.16 -8.99
C LEU A 172 -6.30 -26.87 -9.68
N PRO A 173 -6.88 -27.91 -9.06
CA PRO A 173 -8.11 -28.54 -9.56
C PRO A 173 -9.27 -27.55 -9.70
N GLU A 174 -9.33 -26.58 -8.78
CA GLU A 174 -10.26 -25.45 -8.79
C GLU A 174 -9.44 -24.15 -8.77
N PRO A 175 -9.04 -23.61 -9.93
CA PRO A 175 -8.33 -22.33 -9.99
C PRO A 175 -9.20 -21.20 -9.42
N PRO A 176 -8.58 -20.14 -8.87
CA PRO A 176 -9.31 -18.94 -8.49
C PRO A 176 -9.96 -18.30 -9.72
N ASP A 177 -11.06 -17.61 -9.49
CA ASP A 177 -11.77 -16.84 -10.50
C ASP A 177 -11.57 -15.33 -10.32
N ALA A 178 -10.94 -14.91 -9.23
CA ALA A 178 -10.45 -13.56 -9.02
C ALA A 178 -9.12 -13.55 -8.26
N ILE A 179 -8.28 -12.55 -8.53
CA ILE A 179 -7.04 -12.29 -7.81
C ILE A 179 -7.09 -10.89 -7.22
N PHE A 180 -6.80 -10.80 -5.92
CA PHE A 180 -6.49 -9.57 -5.24
C PHE A 180 -4.97 -9.46 -5.04
N ALA A 181 -4.32 -8.54 -5.77
CA ALA A 181 -2.90 -8.24 -5.57
C ALA A 181 -2.74 -7.06 -4.60
N ILE A 182 -2.05 -7.25 -3.46
CA ILE A 182 -1.94 -6.17 -2.47
C ILE A 182 -0.93 -5.07 -2.85
N ASN A 183 -0.28 -5.20 -4.00
CA ASN A 183 0.73 -4.28 -4.52
C ASN A 183 0.54 -4.08 -6.02
N TYR A 184 0.60 -2.83 -6.48
CA TYR A 184 0.27 -2.46 -7.85
C TYR A 184 1.19 -3.06 -8.91
N ILE A 185 2.50 -3.09 -8.65
CA ILE A 185 3.50 -3.59 -9.62
C ILE A 185 3.17 -5.04 -9.99
N ASN A 186 2.81 -5.85 -8.99
CA ASN A 186 2.52 -7.25 -9.21
C ASN A 186 1.14 -7.48 -9.84
N ALA A 187 0.19 -6.55 -9.69
CA ALA A 187 -1.05 -6.59 -10.44
C ALA A 187 -0.79 -6.45 -11.96
N PHE A 188 0.11 -5.54 -12.37
CA PHE A 188 0.53 -5.43 -13.77
C PHE A 188 1.22 -6.70 -14.27
N ASP A 189 2.12 -7.29 -13.47
CA ASP A 189 2.79 -8.56 -13.82
C ASP A 189 1.77 -9.68 -14.07
N LEU A 190 0.74 -9.78 -13.21
CA LEU A 190 -0.35 -10.73 -13.34
C LEU A 190 -1.17 -10.48 -14.61
N LEU A 191 -1.56 -9.24 -14.90
CA LEU A 191 -2.32 -8.89 -16.11
C LEU A 191 -1.55 -9.26 -17.38
N VAL A 192 -0.26 -8.94 -17.45
CA VAL A 192 0.61 -9.32 -18.57
C VAL A 192 0.69 -10.84 -18.71
N ALA A 193 0.82 -11.56 -17.60
CA ALA A 193 0.93 -13.01 -17.58
C ALA A 193 -0.38 -13.72 -17.98
N LEU A 194 -1.54 -13.20 -17.53
CA LEU A 194 -2.87 -13.67 -17.94
C LEU A 194 -3.08 -13.47 -19.44
N LYS A 195 -2.76 -12.26 -19.95
CA LYS A 195 -2.87 -11.94 -21.39
C LYS A 195 -2.01 -12.86 -22.25
N LYS A 196 -0.76 -13.14 -21.84
CA LYS A 196 0.13 -14.08 -22.56
C LYS A 196 -0.42 -15.50 -22.63
N ARG A 197 -1.31 -15.89 -21.70
CA ARG A 197 -1.98 -17.20 -21.65
C ARG A 197 -3.32 -17.21 -22.36
N GLY A 198 -3.74 -16.09 -22.95
CA GLY A 198 -5.04 -15.95 -23.61
C GLY A 198 -6.23 -15.91 -22.65
N LEU A 199 -6.00 -15.73 -21.34
CA LEU A 199 -7.06 -15.59 -20.35
C LEU A 199 -7.63 -14.17 -20.37
N ARG A 200 -8.95 -14.06 -20.37
CA ARG A 200 -9.68 -12.79 -20.37
C ARG A 200 -9.80 -12.26 -18.96
N VAL A 201 -9.52 -10.98 -18.80
CA VAL A 201 -9.78 -10.22 -17.57
C VAL A 201 -10.94 -9.27 -17.87
N PRO A 202 -12.04 -9.26 -17.09
CA PRO A 202 -12.32 -10.05 -15.88
C PRO A 202 -12.95 -11.43 -16.16
N GLY A 203 -13.24 -11.76 -17.42
CA GLY A 203 -14.14 -12.87 -17.77
C GLY A 203 -13.72 -14.25 -17.26
N ASP A 204 -12.44 -14.59 -17.41
CA ASP A 204 -11.87 -15.85 -16.90
C ASP A 204 -11.23 -15.63 -15.52
N MET A 205 -10.61 -14.47 -15.30
CA MET A 205 -9.98 -14.08 -14.03
C MET A 205 -10.20 -12.59 -13.78
N ALA A 206 -10.92 -12.21 -12.73
CA ALA A 206 -10.97 -10.82 -12.29
C ALA A 206 -9.66 -10.45 -11.57
N VAL A 207 -9.21 -9.21 -11.72
CA VAL A 207 -8.01 -8.71 -11.04
C VAL A 207 -8.32 -7.36 -10.41
N VAL A 208 -7.99 -7.23 -9.14
CA VAL A 208 -8.03 -5.98 -8.37
C VAL A 208 -6.69 -5.80 -7.70
N GLU A 209 -6.31 -4.55 -7.47
CA GLU A 209 -5.09 -4.22 -6.75
C GLU A 209 -5.34 -3.33 -5.52
N PHE A 210 -4.28 -3.16 -4.72
CA PHE A 210 -4.23 -2.15 -3.68
C PHE A 210 -3.11 -1.13 -3.94
N GLY A 211 -3.51 0.09 -4.26
CA GLY A 211 -2.64 1.25 -4.38
C GLY A 211 -2.28 1.62 -5.81
N ASP A 212 -1.88 2.90 -5.97
CA ASP A 212 -1.40 3.56 -7.19
C ASP A 212 -2.41 3.70 -8.35
N GLU A 213 -3.23 4.74 -8.27
CA GLU A 213 -4.24 5.06 -9.28
C GLU A 213 -3.65 5.48 -10.63
N PHE A 214 -2.42 6.01 -10.69
CA PHE A 214 -1.92 6.73 -11.86
C PHE A 214 -1.91 5.89 -13.14
N MET A 215 -1.41 4.64 -13.07
CA MET A 215 -1.34 3.76 -14.24
C MET A 215 -2.60 2.93 -14.45
N ALA A 216 -3.44 2.78 -13.44
CA ALA A 216 -4.61 1.91 -13.45
C ALA A 216 -5.62 2.20 -14.60
N PRO A 217 -5.93 3.46 -14.98
CA PRO A 217 -6.81 3.75 -16.11
C PRO A 217 -6.15 3.62 -17.48
N MET A 218 -4.80 3.53 -17.56
CA MET A 218 -4.07 3.56 -18.84
C MET A 218 -3.91 2.17 -19.49
N ILE A 219 -4.23 1.11 -18.75
CA ILE A 219 -4.14 -0.28 -19.22
C ILE A 219 -5.51 -0.81 -19.65
N GLU A 220 -5.51 -1.83 -20.50
CA GLU A 220 -6.72 -2.48 -21.00
C GLU A 220 -6.71 -3.98 -20.58
N PRO A 221 -7.69 -4.43 -19.78
CA PRO A 221 -8.76 -3.64 -19.16
C PRO A 221 -8.22 -2.69 -18.07
N GLY A 222 -8.91 -1.57 -17.84
CA GLY A 222 -8.59 -0.64 -16.75
C GLY A 222 -8.65 -1.35 -15.40
N LEU A 223 -7.64 -1.12 -14.55
CA LEU A 223 -7.47 -1.84 -13.30
C LEU A 223 -8.29 -1.21 -12.15
N THR A 224 -9.11 -2.02 -11.51
CA THR A 224 -9.76 -1.67 -10.25
C THR A 224 -8.74 -1.63 -9.13
N THR A 225 -8.71 -0.52 -8.40
CA THR A 225 -7.67 -0.22 -7.41
C THR A 225 -8.27 0.49 -6.18
N VAL A 226 -7.46 0.69 -5.16
CA VAL A 226 -7.77 1.57 -4.02
C VAL A 226 -6.88 2.81 -4.13
N ASP A 227 -7.50 3.98 -4.30
CA ASP A 227 -6.78 5.26 -4.21
C ASP A 227 -6.40 5.53 -2.75
N LEU A 228 -5.10 5.68 -2.51
CA LEU A 228 -4.52 5.85 -1.18
C LEU A 228 -4.43 7.32 -0.76
N HIS A 229 -4.76 8.26 -1.65
CA HIS A 229 -4.60 9.69 -1.43
C HIS A 229 -3.18 10.08 -0.96
N PRO A 230 -2.10 9.67 -1.66
CA PRO A 230 -0.71 9.92 -1.21
C PRO A 230 -0.43 11.41 -0.94
N TYR A 231 -1.01 12.30 -1.73
CA TYR A 231 -0.88 13.75 -1.52
C TYR A 231 -1.43 14.17 -0.15
N ARG A 232 -2.62 13.67 0.21
CA ARG A 232 -3.26 13.92 1.51
C ARG A 232 -2.47 13.32 2.65
N ILE A 233 -1.92 12.10 2.49
CA ILE A 233 -1.01 11.48 3.45
C ILE A 233 0.16 12.43 3.73
N GLY A 234 0.81 12.92 2.68
CA GLY A 234 1.92 13.86 2.78
C GLY A 234 1.55 15.16 3.49
N GLN A 235 0.42 15.76 3.13
CA GLN A 235 -0.08 16.97 3.79
C GLN A 235 -0.33 16.74 5.29
N GLN A 236 -0.97 15.62 5.66
CA GLN A 236 -1.24 15.31 7.07
C GLN A 236 0.05 15.05 7.84
N ALA A 237 1.01 14.33 7.27
CA ALA A 237 2.30 14.07 7.92
C ALA A 237 3.05 15.38 8.21
N ALA A 238 3.05 16.31 7.25
CA ALA A 238 3.62 17.64 7.42
C ALA A 238 2.89 18.48 8.48
N ARG A 239 1.54 18.42 8.54
CA ARG A 239 0.77 19.13 9.57
C ARG A 239 1.10 18.63 10.97
N LEU A 240 1.14 17.32 11.16
CA LEU A 240 1.52 16.71 12.45
C LEU A 240 2.94 17.11 12.87
N PHE A 241 3.87 17.17 11.91
CA PHE A 241 5.22 17.66 12.17
C PHE A 241 5.23 19.13 12.61
N LEU A 242 4.52 20.01 11.91
CA LEU A 242 4.44 21.43 12.27
C LEU A 242 3.75 21.65 13.63
N GLU A 243 2.77 20.82 13.99
CA GLU A 243 2.16 20.83 15.32
C GLU A 243 3.18 20.47 16.40
N GLN A 244 3.93 19.38 16.23
CA GLN A 244 5.02 18.97 17.13
C GLN A 244 6.08 20.06 17.29
N MET A 245 6.45 20.74 16.21
CA MET A 245 7.42 21.84 16.25
C MET A 245 6.94 23.04 17.09
N ARG A 246 5.63 23.28 17.16
CA ARG A 246 5.04 24.43 17.90
C ARG A 246 4.82 24.13 19.38
N GLN A 247 4.47 22.89 19.74
CA GLN A 247 4.07 22.51 21.10
C GLN A 247 5.01 21.45 21.68
N LYS A 248 6.23 21.89 22.02
CA LYS A 248 7.34 20.99 22.41
C LYS A 248 7.13 20.18 23.69
N GLU A 249 6.20 20.56 24.58
CA GLU A 249 6.14 19.98 25.94
C GLU A 249 4.86 19.21 26.28
N ASP A 250 3.83 19.15 25.42
CA ASP A 250 2.52 18.53 25.80
C ASP A 250 1.81 17.71 24.70
N LEU A 251 2.38 17.57 23.49
CA LEU A 251 1.72 16.80 22.43
C LEU A 251 1.97 15.29 22.59
N GLN A 252 0.94 14.58 23.04
CA GLN A 252 0.90 13.13 22.95
C GLN A 252 0.91 12.69 21.47
N PRO A 253 1.79 11.76 21.08
CA PRO A 253 1.80 11.20 19.75
C PRO A 253 0.43 10.62 19.35
N ARG A 254 -0.05 10.99 18.16
CA ARG A 254 -1.34 10.50 17.64
C ARG A 254 -1.19 9.81 16.30
N THR A 255 -2.03 8.81 16.07
CA THR A 255 -2.15 8.13 14.77
C THR A 255 -3.35 8.70 14.03
N PHE A 256 -3.10 9.27 12.86
CA PHE A 256 -4.12 9.70 11.91
C PHE A 256 -4.31 8.58 10.87
N VAL A 257 -5.55 8.14 10.68
CA VAL A 257 -5.89 7.08 9.73
C VAL A 257 -6.59 7.71 8.52
N ILE A 258 -6.10 7.40 7.31
CA ILE A 258 -6.70 7.82 6.05
C ILE A 258 -7.37 6.61 5.40
N SER A 259 -8.65 6.75 5.10
CA SER A 259 -9.38 5.77 4.30
C SER A 259 -9.03 5.96 2.83
N GLY A 260 -8.75 4.85 2.13
CA GLY A 260 -8.64 4.84 0.68
C GLY A 260 -9.99 4.61 0.01
N ASP A 261 -10.11 5.01 -1.24
CA ASP A 261 -11.34 4.88 -2.03
C ASP A 261 -11.21 3.78 -3.07
N LEU A 262 -12.18 2.86 -3.11
CA LEU A 262 -12.26 1.84 -4.16
C LEU A 262 -12.64 2.50 -5.50
N VAL A 263 -11.74 2.45 -6.47
CA VAL A 263 -11.96 2.94 -7.82
C VAL A 263 -12.21 1.76 -8.74
N ILE A 264 -13.47 1.55 -9.10
CA ILE A 264 -13.93 0.40 -9.89
C ILE A 264 -13.68 0.65 -11.38
N ARG A 265 -13.06 -0.34 -12.05
CA ARG A 265 -12.82 -0.40 -13.50
C ARG A 265 -13.08 -1.80 -14.06
N GLN A 266 -12.84 -1.96 -15.36
CA GLN A 266 -13.19 -3.12 -16.16
C GLN A 266 -12.53 -4.41 -15.66
N SER A 267 -11.35 -4.37 -15.04
CA SER A 267 -10.60 -5.57 -14.62
C SER A 267 -11.32 -6.44 -13.58
N SER A 268 -12.39 -5.93 -12.98
CA SER A 268 -13.14 -6.61 -11.90
C SER A 268 -14.63 -6.78 -12.20
N LEU A 269 -15.16 -6.12 -13.23
CA LEU A 269 -16.58 -6.10 -13.55
C LEU A 269 -16.97 -7.39 -14.30
N LYS A 270 -17.12 -8.49 -13.55
CA LYS A 270 -17.74 -9.71 -14.04
C LYS A 270 -19.22 -9.42 -14.23
N GLY A 271 -19.62 -9.08 -15.45
CA GLY A 271 -20.97 -8.65 -15.76
C GLY A 271 -22.02 -9.56 -15.12
N LYS A 272 -22.74 -9.06 -14.10
CA LYS A 272 -24.06 -9.61 -13.79
C LYS A 272 -24.85 -9.54 -15.08
N GLY A 273 -25.41 -10.66 -15.54
CA GLY A 273 -26.16 -10.75 -16.79
C GLY A 273 -27.09 -9.54 -16.97
N GLY A 274 -26.72 -8.65 -17.89
CA GLY A 274 -27.28 -7.31 -17.98
C GLY A 274 -26.29 -6.40 -18.68
N PHE A 275 -26.40 -6.33 -20.00
CA PHE A 275 -25.66 -5.40 -20.85
C PHE A 275 -25.75 -3.97 -20.29
N PHE A 276 -24.67 -3.46 -19.71
CA PHE A 276 -24.47 -2.02 -19.63
C PHE A 276 -23.96 -1.56 -21.00
N LYS A 277 -24.87 -1.02 -21.82
CA LYS A 277 -24.48 -0.14 -22.91
C LYS A 277 -23.90 1.13 -22.28
N LEU A 278 -22.62 1.37 -22.49
CA LEU A 278 -22.07 2.71 -22.41
C LEU A 278 -22.58 3.47 -23.63
N GLU A 279 -23.48 4.43 -23.42
CA GLU A 279 -23.71 5.48 -24.41
C GLU A 279 -22.46 6.37 -24.42
N ILE A 280 -21.92 6.56 -25.63
CA ILE A 280 -20.79 7.44 -25.95
C ILE A 280 -21.31 8.87 -26.06
#